data_AF-A0A7W6I014-F1
#
_entry.id   AF-A0A7W6I014-F1
#
_cell.length_a   1.000
_cell.length_b   1.000
_cell.length_c   1.000
_cell.angle_alpha   90.00
_cell.angle_beta   90.00
_cell.angle_gamma   90.00
#
_symmetry.space_group_name_H-M   'P 1'
#
loop_
_entity.id
_entity.type
_entity.pdbx_description
1 polymer ?
#
loop_
_entity_poly.entity_id
_entity_poly.type
_entity_poly.pdbx_seq_one_letter_code
_entity_poly.pdbx_strand_id
1 'polypeptide(L)'
;MKKITLLFIALFVVNTLFSQILYEEGIVKGKNVTYRVSRGKERFEKLFTYIQNVNNPDTTCKEVPERDVIPAQMVDLEAQLAVILHDFLSADELKECLPVVAGITLRLDASKKELLQVTNFFYLSATNSFWGNLSPDRLYELEQLIMKKLELPYKLQETYIKDDFRVFFDVFNIEDVKYVKEMKERRKRAMETWKKEDIEVRDVTEEWNARWMKKKKYKEVLL
;
A
#
# COMPACT_ATOMS: atom_id res chain seq x y z
N MET A 1 -27.12 -32.17 35.72
CA MET A 1 -25.98 -31.53 35.03
C MET A 1 -25.86 -32.03 33.60
N LYS A 2 -26.68 -31.53 32.65
CA LYS A 2 -26.58 -31.84 31.20
C LYS A 2 -27.40 -30.81 30.39
N LYS A 3 -27.03 -29.51 30.40
CA LYS A 3 -27.65 -28.49 29.53
C LYS A 3 -26.76 -27.27 29.19
N ILE A 4 -25.44 -27.33 29.43
CA ILE A 4 -24.55 -26.17 29.21
C ILE A 4 -23.56 -26.39 28.06
N THR A 5 -23.39 -27.64 27.60
CA THR A 5 -22.34 -27.97 26.61
C THR A 5 -22.69 -27.59 25.17
N LEU A 6 -23.97 -27.36 24.83
CA LEU A 6 -24.37 -27.04 23.46
C LEU A 6 -24.26 -25.54 23.10
N LEU A 7 -24.20 -24.63 24.08
CA LEU A 7 -24.11 -23.19 23.81
C LEU A 7 -22.68 -22.73 23.45
N PHE A 8 -21.66 -23.48 23.87
CA PHE A 8 -20.26 -23.15 23.58
C PHE A 8 -19.78 -23.62 22.20
N ILE A 9 -20.43 -24.64 21.62
CA ILE A 9 -20.11 -25.12 20.27
C ILE A 9 -20.77 -24.22 19.21
N ALA A 10 -21.92 -23.59 19.52
CA ALA A 10 -22.56 -22.64 18.62
C ALA A 10 -21.84 -21.28 18.52
N LEU A 11 -21.08 -20.89 19.56
CA LEU A 11 -20.28 -19.65 19.56
C LEU A 11 -18.94 -19.76 18.82
N PHE A 12 -18.48 -20.98 18.51
CA PHE A 12 -17.25 -21.20 17.73
C PHE A 12 -17.50 -21.36 16.22
N VAL A 13 -18.75 -21.37 15.77
CA VAL A 13 -19.10 -21.58 14.35
C VAL A 13 -19.36 -20.26 13.59
N VAL A 14 -19.46 -19.10 14.27
CA VAL A 14 -19.75 -17.82 13.58
C VAL A 14 -18.49 -17.00 13.23
N ASN A 15 -17.28 -17.45 13.58
CA ASN A 15 -16.05 -16.82 13.10
C ASN A 15 -15.52 -17.42 11.78
N THR A 16 -16.29 -18.26 11.11
CA THR A 16 -15.86 -18.89 9.85
C THR A 16 -16.29 -18.14 8.58
N LEU A 17 -17.01 -17.01 8.68
CA LEU A 17 -17.35 -16.21 7.49
C LEU A 17 -16.28 -15.19 7.05
N PHE A 18 -15.25 -14.92 7.86
CA PHE A 18 -14.22 -13.91 7.54
C PHE A 18 -12.78 -14.42 7.54
N SER A 19 -12.56 -15.73 7.61
CA SER A 19 -11.20 -16.32 7.65
C SER A 19 -10.71 -16.91 6.31
N GLN A 20 -11.39 -16.67 5.17
CA GLN A 20 -11.18 -17.51 3.96
C GLN A 20 -10.93 -16.81 2.62
N ILE A 21 -10.63 -15.50 2.53
CA ILE A 21 -10.21 -14.90 1.25
C ILE A 21 -9.09 -13.86 1.43
N LEU A 22 -7.99 -14.22 2.09
CA LEU A 22 -6.72 -13.56 1.75
C LEU A 22 -6.32 -14.09 0.38
N TYR A 23 -5.92 -13.22 -0.56
CA TYR A 23 -5.33 -13.69 -1.80
C TYR A 23 -4.21 -14.72 -1.52
N GLU A 24 -4.40 -15.93 -2.03
CA GLU A 24 -3.35 -16.94 -2.07
C GLU A 24 -2.28 -16.52 -3.08
N GLU A 25 -1.03 -16.92 -2.84
CA GLU A 25 0.02 -16.69 -3.84
C GLU A 25 -0.32 -17.41 -5.15
N GLY A 26 -0.11 -16.73 -6.27
CA GLY A 26 -0.42 -17.28 -7.58
C GLY A 26 -1.11 -16.27 -8.48
N ILE A 27 -2.01 -16.77 -9.33
CA ILE A 27 -2.72 -15.97 -10.33
C ILE A 27 -4.18 -15.85 -9.93
N VAL A 28 -4.68 -14.61 -9.93
CA VAL A 28 -6.06 -14.31 -9.60
C VAL A 28 -6.67 -13.49 -10.71
N LYS A 29 -7.84 -13.93 -11.20
CA LYS A 29 -8.46 -13.38 -12.40
C LYS A 29 -9.72 -12.60 -12.03
N GLY A 30 -9.82 -11.38 -12.54
CA GLY A 30 -11.09 -10.67 -12.67
C GLY A 30 -11.67 -10.87 -14.05
N LYS A 31 -12.75 -10.13 -14.35
CA LYS A 31 -13.38 -10.09 -15.66
C LYS A 31 -12.46 -9.52 -16.73
N ASN A 32 -11.75 -8.44 -16.42
CA ASN A 32 -10.92 -7.69 -17.38
C ASN A 32 -9.45 -7.53 -16.92
N VAL A 33 -9.07 -8.18 -15.83
CA VAL A 33 -7.76 -8.04 -15.21
C VAL A 33 -7.24 -9.39 -14.76
N THR A 34 -5.92 -9.53 -14.74
CA THR A 34 -5.28 -10.67 -14.09
C THR A 34 -4.19 -10.12 -13.18
N TYR A 35 -4.21 -10.56 -11.93
CA TYR A 35 -3.23 -10.20 -10.94
C TYR A 35 -2.33 -11.40 -10.64
N ARG A 36 -1.05 -11.13 -10.44
CA ARG A 36 -0.12 -12.03 -9.77
C ARG A 36 -0.02 -11.60 -8.31
N VAL A 37 -0.29 -12.54 -7.42
CA VAL A 37 -0.14 -12.35 -5.98
C VAL A 37 1.12 -13.08 -5.51
N SER A 38 1.95 -12.37 -4.77
CA SER A 38 3.19 -12.91 -4.20
C SER A 38 3.45 -12.34 -2.82
N ARG A 39 4.08 -13.12 -1.95
CA ARG A 39 4.68 -12.61 -0.71
C ARG A 39 6.08 -12.11 -1.00
N GLY A 40 6.48 -11.03 -0.32
CA GLY A 40 7.86 -10.60 -0.41
C GLY A 40 8.80 -11.71 0.04
N LYS A 41 9.94 -11.84 -0.62
CA LYS A 41 10.82 -13.00 -0.39
C LYS A 41 11.84 -12.74 0.70
N GLU A 42 12.14 -11.48 0.99
CA GLU A 42 13.24 -11.10 1.86
C GLU A 42 12.81 -10.12 2.99
N ARG A 43 13.58 -10.15 4.10
CA ARG A 43 13.58 -9.13 5.16
C ARG A 43 12.19 -8.76 5.70
N PHE A 44 11.79 -7.49 5.56
CA PHE A 44 10.48 -6.96 5.92
C PHE A 44 9.45 -7.17 4.81
N GLU A 45 9.87 -7.32 3.55
CA GLU A 45 8.97 -7.55 2.43
C GLU A 45 8.16 -8.84 2.59
N LYS A 46 8.72 -9.84 3.28
CA LYS A 46 7.98 -11.07 3.64
C LYS A 46 6.74 -10.84 4.49
N LEU A 47 6.64 -9.69 5.15
CA LEU A 47 5.45 -9.30 5.88
C LEU A 47 4.36 -8.80 4.94
N PHE A 48 4.70 -8.44 3.70
CA PHE A 48 3.77 -7.86 2.74
C PHE A 48 3.33 -8.87 1.68
N THR A 49 2.06 -8.76 1.31
CA THR A 49 1.52 -9.31 0.07
C THR A 49 1.61 -8.24 -0.99
N TYR A 50 1.97 -8.64 -2.21
CA TYR A 50 1.99 -7.80 -3.40
C TYR A 50 0.98 -8.34 -4.41
N ILE A 51 0.17 -7.45 -4.97
CA ILE A 51 -0.83 -7.75 -6.01
C ILE A 51 -0.41 -6.94 -7.25
N GLN A 52 0.15 -7.61 -8.25
CA GLN A 52 0.70 -7.01 -9.46
C GLN A 52 -0.21 -7.27 -10.67
N ASN A 53 -0.67 -6.23 -11.36
CA ASN A 53 -1.43 -6.38 -12.59
C ASN A 53 -0.49 -6.96 -13.68
N VAL A 54 -0.78 -8.15 -14.20
CA VAL A 54 0.07 -8.79 -15.22
C VAL A 54 -0.14 -8.23 -16.62
N ASN A 55 -1.22 -7.47 -16.83
CA ASN A 55 -1.52 -6.82 -18.10
C ASN A 55 -0.88 -5.44 -18.22
N ASN A 56 -0.22 -4.96 -17.17
CA ASN A 56 0.55 -3.73 -17.21
C ASN A 56 1.65 -3.82 -18.28
N PRO A 57 1.86 -2.77 -19.09
CA PRO A 57 2.78 -2.80 -20.23
C PRO A 57 4.22 -3.09 -19.83
N ASP A 58 4.60 -2.76 -18.60
CA ASP A 58 5.89 -3.11 -18.02
C ASP A 58 5.69 -3.90 -16.72
N THR A 59 5.72 -5.22 -16.84
CA THR A 59 5.59 -6.16 -15.71
C THR A 59 6.91 -6.39 -14.96
N THR A 60 7.99 -5.71 -15.34
CA THR A 60 9.30 -5.92 -14.73
C THR A 60 9.24 -5.52 -13.27
N CYS A 61 9.46 -6.48 -12.37
CA CYS A 61 9.63 -6.20 -10.96
C CYS A 61 10.99 -5.53 -10.76
N LYS A 62 11.01 -4.38 -10.10
CA LYS A 62 12.22 -3.66 -9.71
C LYS A 62 12.28 -3.61 -8.19
N GLU A 63 13.49 -3.73 -7.64
CA GLU A 63 13.69 -3.40 -6.24
C GLU A 63 13.34 -1.92 -6.04
N VAL A 64 12.57 -1.62 -5.00
CA VAL A 64 12.20 -0.25 -4.67
C VAL A 64 13.23 0.28 -3.67
N PRO A 65 13.97 1.36 -3.99
CA PRO A 65 14.96 1.92 -3.08
C PRO A 65 14.36 2.35 -1.74
N GLU A 66 15.07 2.04 -0.66
CA GLU A 66 14.80 2.58 0.67
C GLU A 66 15.30 4.02 0.75
N ARG A 67 14.47 4.91 1.30
CA ARG A 67 14.72 6.35 1.32
C ARG A 67 14.78 6.86 2.76
N ASP A 68 15.74 7.73 3.06
CA ASP A 68 16.03 8.15 4.44
C ASP A 68 15.03 9.15 5.03
N VAL A 69 14.27 9.84 4.19
CA VAL A 69 13.26 10.81 4.59
C VAL A 69 12.02 10.73 3.70
N ILE A 70 10.86 11.02 4.29
CA ILE A 70 9.60 11.22 3.56
C ILE A 70 9.47 12.72 3.29
N PRO A 71 9.70 13.19 2.05
CA PRO A 71 9.61 14.60 1.73
C PRO A 71 8.14 15.03 1.58
N ALA A 72 7.88 16.33 1.60
CA ALA A 72 6.53 16.87 1.46
C ALA A 72 5.83 16.46 0.14
N GLN A 73 6.59 16.16 -0.93
CA GLN A 73 6.07 15.56 -2.17
C GLN A 73 5.32 14.25 -1.92
N MET A 74 5.85 13.38 -1.05
CA MET A 74 5.21 12.10 -0.73
C MET A 74 3.96 12.33 0.12
N VAL A 75 4.00 13.32 1.02
CA VAL A 75 2.83 13.68 1.84
C VAL A 75 1.67 14.22 0.98
N ASP A 76 1.96 14.96 -0.09
CA ASP A 76 0.96 15.37 -1.10
C ASP A 76 0.31 14.13 -1.76
N LEU A 77 1.13 13.20 -2.25
CA LEU A 77 0.64 11.96 -2.87
C LEU A 77 -0.19 11.11 -1.89
N GLU A 78 0.27 10.92 -0.66
CA GLU A 78 -0.48 10.21 0.40
C GLU A 78 -1.86 10.85 0.62
N ALA A 79 -1.91 12.18 0.74
CA ALA A 79 -3.17 12.90 0.97
C ALA A 79 -4.13 12.83 -0.23
N GLN A 80 -3.61 12.84 -1.46
CA GLN A 80 -4.42 12.62 -2.66
C GLN A 80 -5.01 11.21 -2.69
N LEU A 81 -4.18 10.20 -2.46
CA LEU A 81 -4.59 8.80 -2.45
C LEU A 81 -5.62 8.53 -1.36
N ALA A 82 -5.46 9.12 -0.17
CA ALA A 82 -6.42 9.05 0.92
C ALA A 82 -7.82 9.54 0.50
N VAL A 83 -7.90 10.68 -0.19
CA VAL A 83 -9.18 11.20 -0.70
C VAL A 83 -9.75 10.33 -1.82
N ILE A 84 -8.91 9.86 -2.74
CA ILE A 84 -9.34 8.95 -3.82
C ILE A 84 -9.92 7.66 -3.24
N LEU A 85 -9.24 7.09 -2.24
CA LEU A 85 -9.66 5.86 -1.56
C LEU A 85 -10.96 6.08 -0.78
N HIS A 86 -11.05 7.17 -0.01
CA HIS A 86 -12.26 7.53 0.71
C HIS A 86 -13.48 7.60 -0.22
N ASP A 87 -13.35 8.28 -1.36
CA ASP A 87 -14.43 8.44 -2.33
C ASP A 87 -14.77 7.14 -3.08
N PHE A 88 -13.84 6.17 -3.12
CA PHE A 88 -14.01 4.88 -3.81
C PHE A 88 -14.68 3.82 -2.95
N LEU A 89 -14.40 3.83 -1.64
CA LEU A 89 -14.94 2.88 -0.68
C LEU A 89 -16.35 3.27 -0.24
N SER A 90 -17.18 2.25 -0.01
CA SER A 90 -18.48 2.41 0.62
C SER A 90 -18.35 2.73 2.13
N ALA A 91 -19.41 3.27 2.73
CA ALA A 91 -19.41 3.62 4.14
C ALA A 91 -19.15 2.43 5.09
N ASP A 92 -19.45 1.21 4.69
CA ASP A 92 -19.15 0.01 5.47
C ASP A 92 -17.71 -0.45 5.26
N GLU A 93 -17.20 -0.41 4.01
CA GLU A 93 -15.78 -0.66 3.73
C GLU A 93 -14.87 0.33 4.46
N LEU A 94 -15.26 1.60 4.61
CA LEU A 94 -14.50 2.59 5.39
C LEU A 94 -14.34 2.20 6.87
N LYS A 95 -15.37 1.59 7.48
CA LYS A 95 -15.30 1.11 8.88
C LYS A 95 -14.41 -0.13 9.01
N GLU A 96 -14.37 -0.95 7.96
CA GLU A 96 -13.53 -2.15 7.90
C GLU A 96 -12.08 -1.85 7.49
N CYS A 97 -11.86 -0.69 6.87
CA CYS A 97 -10.54 -0.16 6.54
C CYS A 97 -9.83 0.32 7.82
N LEU A 98 -9.48 -0.65 8.67
CA LEU A 98 -8.70 -0.43 9.89
C LEU A 98 -7.34 0.21 9.54
N PRO A 99 -6.63 0.81 10.51
CA PRO A 99 -5.27 1.32 10.31
C PRO A 99 -4.27 0.17 10.14
N VAL A 100 -4.33 -0.47 8.97
CA VAL A 100 -3.47 -1.54 8.52
C VAL A 100 -2.58 -1.00 7.42
N VAL A 101 -1.31 -1.40 7.45
CA VAL A 101 -0.34 -0.89 6.49
C VAL A 101 -0.67 -1.44 5.10
N ALA A 102 -1.02 -0.54 4.18
CA ALA A 102 -1.26 -0.82 2.77
C ALA A 102 -0.81 0.37 1.92
N GLY A 103 -0.62 0.15 0.63
CA GLY A 103 -0.19 1.18 -0.29
C GLY A 103 -0.06 0.67 -1.71
N ILE A 104 0.57 1.50 -2.53
CA ILE A 104 0.83 1.24 -3.95
C ILE A 104 2.27 1.54 -4.29
N THR A 105 2.79 0.82 -5.27
CA THR A 105 4.07 1.15 -5.91
C THR A 105 3.78 1.84 -7.24
N LEU A 106 4.31 3.05 -7.41
CA LEU A 106 4.16 3.86 -8.62
C LEU A 106 5.40 3.78 -9.50
N ARG A 107 5.20 3.84 -10.82
CA ARG A 107 6.26 3.98 -11.82
C ARG A 107 5.98 5.17 -12.71
N LEU A 108 7.02 5.94 -12.99
CA LEU A 108 6.97 7.10 -13.88
C LEU A 108 7.66 6.78 -15.22
N ASP A 109 7.20 7.46 -16.26
CA ASP A 109 8.00 7.66 -17.47
C ASP A 109 9.04 8.73 -17.16
N ALA A 110 10.30 8.32 -16.97
CA ALA A 110 11.37 9.24 -16.58
C ALA A 110 11.61 10.36 -17.60
N SER A 111 11.35 10.11 -18.89
CA SER A 111 11.59 11.08 -19.96
C SER A 111 10.46 12.12 -20.01
N LYS A 112 9.21 11.69 -19.83
CA LYS A 112 8.04 12.57 -19.85
C LYS A 112 7.70 13.19 -18.49
N LYS A 113 8.21 12.60 -17.41
CA LYS A 113 7.86 12.90 -16.02
C LYS A 113 6.36 12.74 -15.74
N GLU A 114 5.78 11.69 -16.31
CA GLU A 114 4.36 11.35 -16.20
C GLU A 114 4.18 10.02 -15.47
N LEU A 115 3.04 9.85 -14.80
CA LEU A 115 2.70 8.58 -14.16
C LEU A 115 2.44 7.54 -15.26
N LEU A 116 3.27 6.49 -15.29
CA LEU A 116 3.16 5.43 -16.29
C LEU A 116 2.15 4.37 -15.85
N GLN A 117 2.24 3.92 -14.59
CA GLN A 117 1.38 2.87 -14.06
C GLN A 117 1.48 2.75 -12.53
N VAL A 118 0.45 2.17 -11.93
CA VAL A 118 0.52 1.52 -10.62
C VAL A 118 1.07 0.10 -10.84
N THR A 119 2.29 -0.18 -10.36
CA THR A 119 2.94 -1.48 -10.62
C THR A 119 2.39 -2.59 -9.74
N ASN A 120 2.05 -2.28 -8.48
CA ASN A 120 1.40 -3.20 -7.56
C ASN A 120 0.67 -2.46 -6.45
N PHE A 121 -0.33 -3.12 -5.88
CA PHE A 121 -0.80 -2.86 -4.53
C PHE A 121 -0.01 -3.73 -3.56
N PHE A 122 0.24 -3.23 -2.36
CA PHE A 122 0.86 -4.03 -1.30
C PHE A 122 0.18 -3.79 0.04
N TYR A 123 0.20 -4.81 0.89
CA TYR A 123 -0.38 -4.72 2.22
C TYR A 123 0.24 -5.69 3.21
N LEU A 124 0.20 -5.33 4.50
CA LEU A 124 0.73 -6.14 5.59
C LEU A 124 -0.11 -7.41 5.79
N SER A 125 0.45 -8.55 5.39
CA SER A 125 -0.17 -9.87 5.38
C SER A 125 -0.86 -10.27 6.67
N ALA A 126 -0.22 -9.97 7.81
CA ALA A 126 -0.61 -10.52 9.11
C ALA A 126 -1.87 -9.88 9.69
N THR A 127 -2.20 -8.65 9.28
CA THR A 127 -3.26 -7.87 9.92
C THR A 127 -4.31 -7.36 8.95
N ASN A 128 -4.14 -7.59 7.66
CA ASN A 128 -4.88 -6.87 6.65
C ASN A 128 -5.77 -7.80 5.80
N SER A 129 -6.91 -8.18 6.40
CA SER A 129 -7.95 -8.96 5.73
C SER A 129 -8.73 -8.15 4.71
N PHE A 130 -8.98 -6.86 4.97
CA PHE A 130 -9.74 -5.98 4.09
C PHE A 130 -9.16 -5.92 2.67
N TRP A 131 -7.88 -5.58 2.55
CA TRP A 131 -7.21 -5.45 1.25
C TRP A 131 -7.05 -6.79 0.53
N GLY A 132 -7.00 -7.89 1.27
CA GLY A 132 -7.01 -9.25 0.71
C GLY A 132 -8.38 -9.68 0.15
N ASN A 133 -9.47 -9.10 0.66
CA ASN A 133 -10.84 -9.46 0.30
C ASN A 133 -11.41 -8.61 -0.86
N LEU A 134 -10.77 -7.49 -1.24
CA LEU A 134 -11.21 -6.70 -2.40
C LEU A 134 -11.12 -7.55 -3.66
N SER A 135 -12.21 -7.66 -4.42
CA SER A 135 -12.22 -8.45 -5.65
C SER A 135 -11.20 -7.90 -6.68
N PRO A 136 -10.68 -8.75 -7.59
CA PRO A 136 -9.78 -8.30 -8.64
C PRO A 136 -10.35 -7.15 -9.47
N ASP A 137 -11.63 -7.21 -9.82
CA ASP A 137 -12.28 -6.16 -10.60
C ASP A 137 -12.37 -4.84 -9.82
N ARG A 138 -12.64 -4.88 -8.51
CA ARG A 138 -12.64 -3.68 -7.65
C ARG A 138 -11.25 -3.07 -7.49
N LEU A 139 -10.21 -3.89 -7.32
CA LEU A 139 -8.83 -3.40 -7.31
C LEU A 139 -8.46 -2.74 -8.64
N TYR A 140 -8.89 -3.31 -9.76
CA TYR A 140 -8.67 -2.73 -11.07
C TYR A 140 -9.42 -1.41 -11.27
N GLU A 141 -10.67 -1.30 -10.81
CA GLU A 141 -11.40 -0.03 -10.80
C GLU A 141 -10.65 1.05 -10.00
N LEU A 142 -10.13 0.70 -8.83
CA LEU A 142 -9.32 1.61 -8.00
C LEU A 142 -8.03 2.01 -8.72
N GLU A 143 -7.33 1.06 -9.34
CA GLU A 143 -6.12 1.30 -10.14
C GLU A 143 -6.38 2.33 -11.25
N GLN A 144 -7.45 2.13 -12.03
CA GLN A 144 -7.83 3.06 -13.10
C GLN A 144 -8.23 4.44 -12.55
N LEU A 145 -8.91 4.48 -11.40
CA LEU A 145 -9.28 5.73 -10.74
C LEU A 145 -8.04 6.51 -10.28
N ILE A 146 -7.06 5.82 -9.70
CA ILE A 146 -5.76 6.42 -9.30
C ILE A 146 -5.03 6.94 -10.53
N MET A 147 -4.89 6.13 -11.60
CA MET A 147 -4.25 6.56 -12.85
C MET A 147 -4.90 7.81 -13.46
N LYS A 148 -6.20 7.98 -13.27
CA LYS A 148 -6.96 9.13 -13.77
C LYS A 148 -6.86 10.37 -12.89
N LYS A 149 -6.86 10.21 -11.56
CA LYS A 149 -7.01 11.32 -10.60
C LYS A 149 -5.72 11.75 -9.91
N LEU A 150 -4.71 10.88 -9.84
CA LEU A 150 -3.48 11.19 -9.12
C LEU A 150 -2.67 12.23 -9.89
N GLU A 151 -2.43 13.38 -9.27
CA GLU A 151 -1.63 14.45 -9.84
C GLU A 151 -0.21 14.38 -9.28
N LEU A 152 0.77 14.18 -10.16
CA LEU A 152 2.16 14.14 -9.74
C LEU A 152 2.61 15.52 -9.22
N PRO A 153 3.40 15.54 -8.14
CA PRO A 153 4.04 16.76 -7.68
C PRO A 153 4.93 17.36 -8.80
N TYR A 154 4.64 18.58 -9.28
CA TYR A 154 5.43 19.39 -10.22
C TYR A 154 6.96 19.26 -10.06
N LYS A 155 7.47 19.31 -8.83
CA LYS A 155 8.89 19.13 -8.51
C LYS A 155 9.13 17.84 -7.73
N LEU A 156 8.96 16.71 -8.41
CA LEU A 156 9.37 15.41 -7.89
C LEU A 156 10.91 15.27 -7.98
N GLN A 157 11.53 14.70 -6.95
CA GLN A 157 12.98 14.50 -6.94
C GLN A 157 13.39 13.36 -7.86
N GLU A 158 14.61 13.44 -8.40
CA GLU A 158 15.11 12.53 -9.43
C GLU A 158 15.09 11.05 -8.99
N THR A 159 15.29 10.77 -7.69
CA THR A 159 15.20 9.39 -7.13
C THR A 159 13.82 8.76 -7.32
N TYR A 160 12.74 9.54 -7.37
CA TYR A 160 11.38 9.04 -7.61
C TYR A 160 11.01 9.02 -9.10
N ILE A 161 11.78 9.71 -9.94
CA ILE A 161 11.57 9.74 -11.40
C ILE A 161 12.26 8.54 -12.04
N LYS A 162 13.47 8.19 -11.58
CA LYS A 162 14.27 7.08 -12.12
C LYS A 162 13.81 5.71 -11.65
N ASP A 163 13.36 5.62 -10.40
CA ASP A 163 13.03 4.36 -9.75
C ASP A 163 11.57 4.31 -9.35
N ASP A 164 11.07 3.09 -9.18
CA ASP A 164 9.77 2.85 -8.58
C ASP A 164 9.77 3.38 -7.14
N PHE A 165 8.59 3.73 -6.63
CA PHE A 165 8.45 4.18 -5.25
C PHE A 165 7.10 3.82 -4.64
N ARG A 166 7.12 3.59 -3.34
CA ARG A 166 5.95 3.22 -2.55
C ARG A 166 5.30 4.48 -1.97
N VAL A 167 3.98 4.52 -2.03
CA VAL A 167 3.16 5.48 -1.30
C VAL A 167 2.16 4.70 -0.46
N PHE A 168 2.14 4.96 0.84
CA PHE A 168 1.21 4.31 1.75
C PHE A 168 -0.16 4.99 1.69
N PHE A 169 -1.22 4.22 1.90
CA PHE A 169 -2.52 4.80 2.15
C PHE A 169 -2.57 5.27 3.60
N ASP A 170 -2.71 6.58 3.80
CA ASP A 170 -3.21 7.09 5.06
C ASP A 170 -4.69 6.69 5.12
N VAL A 171 -5.05 5.89 6.11
CA VAL A 171 -6.44 5.45 6.35
C VAL A 171 -6.83 5.69 7.81
N PHE A 172 -6.06 6.52 8.53
CA PHE A 172 -6.28 6.73 9.94
C PHE A 172 -7.52 7.59 10.16
N ASN A 173 -8.55 7.02 10.81
CA ASN A 173 -9.89 7.62 10.95
C ASN A 173 -10.53 7.96 9.60
N ILE A 174 -10.32 7.12 8.58
CA ILE A 174 -10.85 7.35 7.22
C ILE A 174 -12.38 7.47 7.20
N GLU A 175 -13.08 6.91 8.17
CA GLU A 175 -14.53 6.98 8.32
C GLU A 175 -15.04 8.32 8.92
N ASP A 176 -14.17 9.16 9.46
CA ASP A 176 -14.57 10.45 10.05
C ASP A 176 -15.07 11.41 8.96
N VAL A 177 -16.20 12.07 9.21
CA VAL A 177 -16.79 13.07 8.31
C VAL A 177 -15.85 14.25 7.98
N LYS A 178 -14.85 14.51 8.83
CA LYS A 178 -13.83 15.54 8.63
C LYS A 178 -12.62 15.04 7.86
N TYR A 179 -12.46 13.74 7.68
CA TYR A 179 -11.26 13.11 7.12
C TYR A 179 -10.84 13.73 5.79
N VAL A 180 -11.77 13.81 4.84
CA VAL A 180 -11.51 14.42 3.51
C VAL A 180 -11.06 15.87 3.61
N LYS A 181 -11.65 16.65 4.53
CA LYS A 181 -11.26 18.04 4.76
C LYS A 181 -9.83 18.11 5.31
N GLU A 182 -9.50 17.26 6.27
CA GLU A 182 -8.16 17.22 6.87
C GLU A 182 -7.09 16.80 5.86
N MET A 183 -7.37 15.82 5.00
CA MET A 183 -6.46 15.40 3.93
C MET A 183 -6.26 16.50 2.88
N LYS A 184 -7.31 17.24 2.50
CA LYS A 184 -7.17 18.39 1.60
C LYS A 184 -6.31 19.50 2.21
N GLU A 185 -6.46 19.79 3.49
CA GLU A 185 -5.60 20.76 4.19
C GLU A 185 -4.16 20.26 4.35
N ARG A 186 -3.96 18.95 4.61
CA ARG A 186 -2.64 18.31 4.65
C ARG A 186 -1.94 18.41 3.29
N ARG A 187 -2.66 18.12 2.21
CA ARG A 187 -2.20 18.32 0.83
C ARG A 187 -1.75 19.76 0.59
N LYS A 188 -2.60 20.74 0.95
CA LYS A 188 -2.26 22.16 0.80
C LYS A 188 -0.99 22.54 1.55
N ARG A 189 -0.84 22.12 2.81
CA ARG A 189 0.39 22.37 3.59
C ARG A 189 1.62 21.72 2.97
N ALA A 190 1.52 20.45 2.57
CA ALA A 190 2.59 19.76 1.87
C ALA A 190 3.00 20.52 0.59
N MET A 191 1.99 20.99 -0.15
CA MET A 191 2.18 21.80 -1.37
C MET A 191 2.78 23.19 -1.11
N GLU A 192 2.73 23.72 0.11
CA GLU A 192 3.39 24.96 0.50
C GLU A 192 4.81 24.71 1.00
N THR A 193 5.03 23.62 1.74
CA THR A 193 6.32 23.24 2.32
C THR A 193 7.36 22.93 1.24
N TRP A 194 7.07 22.02 0.30
CA TRP A 194 8.03 21.67 -0.76
C TRP A 194 8.35 22.82 -1.75
N LYS A 195 7.55 23.89 -1.78
CA LYS A 195 7.89 25.12 -2.54
C LYS A 195 8.99 25.92 -1.85
N LYS A 196 9.15 25.73 -0.54
CA LYS A 196 10.11 26.45 0.32
C LYS A 196 11.32 25.59 0.67
N GLU A 197 11.11 24.29 0.82
CA GLU A 197 12.12 23.32 1.27
C GLU A 197 12.32 22.25 0.20
N ASP A 198 13.57 22.08 -0.25
CA ASP A 198 13.97 21.02 -1.17
C ASP A 198 14.88 20.05 -0.43
N ILE A 199 14.26 19.22 0.41
CA ILE A 199 14.98 18.22 1.21
C ILE A 199 15.46 17.13 0.25
N GLU A 200 16.77 16.98 0.10
CA GLU A 200 17.35 15.88 -0.69
C GLU A 200 17.03 14.52 -0.05
N VAL A 201 16.47 13.63 -0.86
CA VAL A 201 16.19 12.25 -0.47
C VAL A 201 17.27 11.33 -1.00
N ARG A 202 17.92 10.57 -0.12
CA ARG A 202 18.99 9.64 -0.50
C ARG A 202 18.47 8.20 -0.54
N ASP A 203 18.99 7.44 -1.49
CA ASP A 203 18.90 5.98 -1.46
C ASP A 203 19.82 5.46 -0.35
N VAL A 204 19.23 4.80 0.64
CA VAL A 204 19.93 4.20 1.78
C VAL A 204 19.76 2.69 1.83
N THR A 205 19.42 2.06 0.71
CA THR A 205 19.18 0.61 0.60
C THR A 205 20.39 -0.19 1.13
N GLU A 206 21.61 0.14 0.70
CA GLU A 206 22.82 -0.55 1.17
C GLU A 206 23.08 -0.35 2.67
N GLU A 207 22.95 0.89 3.17
CA GLU A 207 23.15 1.23 4.59
C GLU A 207 22.13 0.50 5.48
N TRP A 208 20.86 0.50 5.05
CA TRP A 208 19.77 -0.19 5.71
C TRP A 208 20.02 -1.70 5.72
N ASN A 209 20.48 -2.24 4.59
CA ASN A 209 20.78 -3.64 4.43
C ASN A 209 21.93 -4.08 5.34
N ALA A 210 23.00 -3.28 5.45
CA ALA A 210 24.12 -3.53 6.35
C ALA A 210 23.70 -3.49 7.83
N ARG A 211 22.87 -2.52 8.24
CA ARG A 211 22.31 -2.43 9.60
C ARG A 211 21.51 -3.69 9.96
N TRP A 212 20.73 -4.21 9.02
CA TRP A 212 19.94 -5.41 9.22
C TRP A 212 20.79 -6.67 9.35
N MET A 213 21.77 -6.86 8.45
CA MET A 213 22.68 -8.00 8.51
C MET A 213 23.48 -8.02 9.80
N LYS A 214 23.90 -6.85 10.29
CA LYS A 214 24.54 -6.70 11.60
C LYS A 214 23.61 -7.17 12.73
N LYS A 215 22.34 -6.75 12.74
CA LYS A 215 21.34 -7.22 13.74
C LYS A 215 21.09 -8.73 13.68
N LYS A 216 21.05 -9.34 12.49
CA LYS A 216 20.86 -10.78 12.33
C LYS A 216 22.05 -11.58 12.91
N LYS A 217 23.28 -11.15 12.60
CA LYS A 217 24.51 -11.74 13.12
C LYS A 217 24.56 -11.73 14.65
N TYR A 218 24.08 -10.67 15.31
CA TYR A 218 23.99 -10.63 16.76
C TYR A 218 22.94 -11.60 17.34
N LYS A 219 21.83 -11.86 16.63
CA LYS A 219 20.83 -12.85 17.08
C LYS A 219 21.32 -14.29 16.95
N GLU A 220 22.15 -14.60 15.95
CA GLU A 220 22.71 -15.94 15.74
C GLU A 220 23.87 -16.26 16.71
N VAL A 221 24.51 -15.26 17.32
CA VAL A 221 25.58 -15.44 18.33
C VAL A 221 25.01 -15.56 19.77
N LEU A 222 23.72 -15.27 19.96
CA LEU A 222 23.03 -15.29 21.26
C LEU A 222 22.08 -16.49 21.43
N LEU A 223 22.12 -17.46 20.51
CA LEU A 223 21.45 -18.76 20.58
C LEU A 223 22.50 -19.87 20.64
#